data_AF-A0A2Z3GJJ8-F1
#
_entry.id   AF-A0A2Z3GJJ8-F1
#
_cell.length_a   1.000
_cell.length_b   1.000
_cell.length_c   1.000
_cell.angle_alpha   90.00
_cell.angle_beta   90.00
_cell.angle_gamma   90.00
#
_symmetry.space_group_name_H-M   'P 1'
#
loop_
_entity.id
_entity.type
_entity.pdbx_description
1 polymer ?
#
loop_
_entity_poly.entity_id
_entity_poly.type
_entity_poly.pdbx_seq_one_letter_code
_entity_poly.pdbx_strand_id
1 'polypeptide(L)'
;MEFNSKKLERISRFVYYLISLVLCFFLISLSNKIIDDLGLAAAPLAVEEFADQRAVAALDARKEALEAGIAALHDRNATVEKTLATAQQNYQDEKQSFDNWIKTRKTLGTPSKDQEVVDRARRLDGYYQVERAWRAQVAAREDSAAAKTKLLQKNEALAEQENQRTQARYETAAKGHELKVFLIRLLFVGPILTLGIFFFLRFRKDKFWPLYFGFTLFSLFAFFVGLVPYLPSYGGYVRYTVGIALSGGLGYYAIKRLRIYLDMKQEELKASSQERAKNVQLGAAEKALDDHFCPSCGKDFILKKWEVPVKNSPPENAMPVADFCRYCGLDLFADCYRCGHKNFVHLPFCAACGARPKLVAANETPGGGA
;
A
#
# COMPACT_ATOMS: atom_id res chain seq x y z
N MET A 1 -30.08 -21.12 -39.98
CA MET A 1 -29.12 -20.72 -38.94
C MET A 1 -29.84 -20.72 -37.61
N GLU A 2 -29.71 -21.80 -36.83
CA GLU A 2 -30.29 -21.86 -35.49
C GLU A 2 -29.52 -20.92 -34.56
N PHE A 3 -30.18 -19.86 -34.12
CA PHE A 3 -29.61 -18.94 -33.15
C PHE A 3 -29.59 -19.64 -31.78
N ASN A 4 -28.41 -20.10 -31.36
CA ASN A 4 -28.20 -20.60 -30.00
C ASN A 4 -28.33 -19.44 -28.99
N SER A 5 -29.57 -19.20 -28.56
CA SER A 5 -30.01 -18.05 -27.75
C SER A 5 -29.20 -17.89 -26.46
N LYS A 6 -28.73 -18.98 -25.85
CA LYS A 6 -27.89 -18.96 -24.64
C LYS A 6 -26.47 -18.49 -24.90
N LYS A 7 -25.87 -18.90 -26.03
CA LYS A 7 -24.56 -18.41 -26.45
C LYS A 7 -24.64 -16.90 -26.72
N LEU A 8 -25.74 -16.44 -27.33
CA LEU A 8 -26.01 -15.03 -27.58
C LEU A 8 -26.20 -14.22 -26.29
N GLU A 9 -26.90 -14.75 -25.29
CA GLU A 9 -27.10 -14.10 -24.00
C GLU A 9 -25.80 -14.00 -23.18
N ARG A 10 -24.95 -15.02 -23.25
CA ARG A 10 -23.62 -15.00 -22.59
C ARG A 10 -22.68 -14.04 -23.30
N ILE A 11 -22.65 -14.05 -24.63
CA ILE A 11 -21.83 -13.14 -25.45
C ILE A 11 -22.30 -11.70 -25.25
N SER A 12 -23.60 -11.42 -25.26
CA SER A 12 -24.11 -10.06 -25.03
C SER A 12 -23.75 -9.53 -23.65
N ARG A 13 -23.87 -10.35 -22.59
CA ARG A 13 -23.37 -9.98 -21.24
C ARG A 13 -21.87 -9.67 -21.25
N PHE A 14 -21.06 -10.51 -21.90
CA PHE A 14 -19.62 -10.27 -22.01
C PHE A 14 -19.31 -8.97 -22.75
N VAL A 15 -19.97 -8.73 -23.89
CA VAL A 15 -19.83 -7.50 -24.67
C VAL A 15 -20.24 -6.27 -23.85
N TYR A 16 -21.30 -6.34 -23.06
CA TYR A 16 -21.71 -5.26 -22.16
C TYR A 16 -20.67 -4.95 -21.09
N TYR A 17 -20.09 -5.97 -20.44
CA TYR A 17 -18.99 -5.75 -19.49
C TYR A 17 -17.74 -5.18 -20.19
N LEU A 18 -17.42 -5.65 -21.39
CA LEU A 18 -16.30 -5.14 -22.18
C LEU A 18 -16.49 -3.65 -22.51
N ILE A 19 -17.67 -3.26 -23.01
CA ILE A 19 -18.00 -1.85 -23.28
C ILE A 19 -17.87 -1.01 -22.01
N SER A 20 -18.36 -1.52 -20.87
CA SER A 20 -18.27 -0.84 -19.57
C SER A 20 -16.81 -0.62 -19.15
N LEU A 21 -15.97 -1.64 -19.32
CA LEU A 21 -14.55 -1.60 -18.95
C LEU A 21 -13.75 -0.68 -19.88
N VAL A 22 -14.01 -0.71 -21.18
CA VAL A 22 -13.36 0.17 -22.16
C VAL A 22 -13.73 1.63 -21.88
N LEU A 23 -15.01 1.93 -21.65
CA LEU A 23 -15.45 3.26 -21.24
C LEU A 23 -14.76 3.71 -19.95
N CYS A 24 -14.75 2.85 -18.93
CA CYS A 24 -14.09 3.13 -17.66
C CYS A 24 -12.60 3.46 -17.86
N PHE A 25 -11.89 2.65 -18.66
CA PHE A 25 -10.48 2.88 -18.98
C PHE A 25 -10.24 4.25 -19.62
N PHE A 26 -11.02 4.61 -20.65
CA PHE A 26 -10.88 5.92 -21.30
C PHE A 26 -11.20 7.08 -20.35
N LEU A 27 -12.21 6.95 -19.49
CA LEU A 27 -12.53 7.97 -18.49
C LEU A 27 -11.41 8.13 -17.46
N ILE A 28 -10.79 7.03 -17.02
CA ILE A 28 -9.63 7.06 -16.14
C ILE A 28 -8.46 7.79 -16.82
N SER A 29 -8.13 7.43 -18.06
CA SER A 29 -7.05 8.07 -18.82
C SER A 29 -7.30 9.57 -19.02
N LEU A 30 -8.52 9.95 -19.37
CA LEU A 30 -8.92 11.34 -19.54
C LEU A 30 -8.84 12.11 -18.21
N SER A 31 -9.36 11.53 -17.13
CA SER A 31 -9.32 12.15 -15.81
C SER A 31 -7.90 12.38 -15.33
N ASN A 32 -6.99 11.42 -15.52
CA ASN A 32 -5.58 11.60 -15.16
C ASN A 32 -4.97 12.76 -15.94
N LYS A 33 -5.23 12.85 -17.24
CA LYS A 33 -4.73 13.97 -18.05
C LYS A 33 -5.27 15.33 -17.62
N ILE A 34 -6.57 15.43 -17.32
CA ILE A 34 -7.17 16.67 -16.82
C ILE A 34 -6.55 17.07 -15.47
N ILE A 35 -6.31 16.12 -14.57
CA ILE A 35 -5.71 16.37 -13.25
C ILE A 35 -4.25 16.81 -13.38
N ASP A 36 -3.50 16.22 -14.31
CA ASP A 36 -2.12 16.60 -14.60
C ASP A 36 -2.04 18.03 -15.18
N ASP A 37 -2.91 18.36 -16.14
CA ASP A 37 -2.97 19.67 -16.79
C ASP A 37 -3.46 20.79 -15.84
N LEU A 38 -4.23 20.45 -14.80
CA LEU A 38 -4.68 21.38 -13.75
C LEU A 38 -3.53 21.93 -12.88
N GLY A 39 -2.27 21.50 -13.11
CA GLY A 39 -1.11 22.01 -12.39
C GLY A 39 -1.15 21.69 -10.89
N LEU A 40 -1.98 20.72 -10.48
CA LEU A 40 -2.11 20.26 -9.09
C LEU A 40 -0.82 19.63 -8.56
N ALA A 41 0.13 19.33 -9.46
CA ALA A 41 1.53 19.06 -9.17
C ALA A 41 2.32 20.37 -9.02
N ALA A 42 1.84 21.30 -8.17
CA ALA A 42 2.62 22.49 -7.84
C ALA A 42 4.00 22.06 -7.31
N ALA A 43 5.03 22.83 -7.67
CA ALA A 43 6.41 22.55 -7.31
C ALA A 43 6.51 22.23 -5.80
N PRO A 44 7.29 21.20 -5.41
CA PRO A 44 7.45 20.86 -4.01
C PRO A 44 7.96 22.10 -3.28
N LEU A 45 7.22 22.52 -2.25
CA LEU A 45 7.60 23.61 -1.36
C LEU A 45 8.98 23.26 -0.77
N ALA A 46 10.00 24.03 -1.10
CA ALA A 46 11.33 23.82 -0.56
C ALA A 46 11.40 24.40 0.85
N VAL A 47 11.99 23.68 1.80
CA VAL A 47 12.07 24.11 3.21
C VAL A 47 12.89 25.41 3.31
N GLU A 48 13.87 25.57 2.42
CA GLU A 48 14.76 26.71 2.29
C GLU A 48 14.02 28.02 1.96
N GLU A 49 12.85 27.95 1.32
CA GLU A 49 12.01 29.12 1.02
C GLU A 49 11.37 29.71 2.29
N PHE A 50 11.25 28.91 3.35
CA PHE A 50 10.66 29.32 4.64
C PHE A 50 11.70 29.81 5.65
N ALA A 51 12.99 29.63 5.35
CA ALA A 51 14.09 30.09 6.18
C ALA A 51 14.25 31.61 6.06
N ASP A 52 14.51 32.27 7.19
CA ASP A 52 15.00 33.66 7.14
C ASP A 52 16.47 33.63 6.70
N GLN A 53 16.68 33.75 5.38
CA GLN A 53 17.99 33.70 4.76
C GLN A 53 18.97 34.72 5.36
N ARG A 54 18.47 35.87 5.85
CA ARG A 54 19.33 36.88 6.50
C ARG A 54 19.75 36.43 7.89
N ALA A 55 18.84 35.84 8.66
CA ALA A 55 19.13 35.32 9.99
C ALA A 55 20.12 34.14 9.91
N VAL A 56 19.90 33.21 8.97
CA VAL A 56 20.80 32.08 8.72
C VAL A 56 22.19 32.57 8.32
N ALA A 57 22.29 33.46 7.33
CA ALA A 57 23.58 34.02 6.90
C ALA A 57 24.31 34.77 8.02
N ALA A 58 23.60 35.48 8.90
CA ALA A 58 24.20 36.15 10.05
C ALA A 58 24.73 35.17 11.10
N LEU A 59 24.03 34.07 11.35
CA LEU A 59 24.48 33.02 12.27
C LEU A 59 25.69 32.27 11.71
N ASP A 60 25.71 32.00 10.41
CA ASP A 60 26.84 31.35 9.72
C ASP A 60 28.08 32.25 9.74
N ALA A 61 27.94 33.52 9.37
CA ALA A 61 29.05 34.48 9.44
C ALA A 61 29.61 34.63 10.87
N ARG A 62 28.73 34.59 11.88
CA ARG A 62 29.14 34.61 13.29
C ARG A 62 29.88 33.34 13.70
N LYS A 63 29.45 32.17 13.20
CA LYS A 63 30.10 30.88 13.42
C LYS A 63 31.53 30.92 12.87
N GLU A 64 31.67 31.29 11.60
CA GLU A 64 32.98 31.39 10.93
C GLU A 64 33.93 32.35 11.66
N ALA A 65 33.44 33.52 12.07
CA ALA A 65 34.24 34.50 12.81
C ALA A 65 34.69 33.97 14.19
N LEU A 66 33.85 33.19 14.88
CA LEU A 66 34.20 32.57 16.17
C LEU A 66 35.24 31.45 15.97
N GLU A 67 35.04 30.57 14.99
CA GLU A 67 35.96 29.47 14.67
C GLU A 67 37.33 30.00 14.24
N ALA A 68 37.39 30.98 13.34
CA ALA A 68 38.63 31.64 12.94
C ALA A 68 39.34 32.29 14.15
N GLY A 69 38.57 32.89 15.07
CA GLY A 69 39.11 33.47 16.30
C GLY A 69 39.69 32.45 17.28
N ILE A 70 39.08 31.26 17.39
CA ILE A 70 39.59 30.15 18.21
C ILE A 70 40.86 29.59 17.59
N ALA A 71 40.85 29.33 16.28
CA ALA A 71 42.00 28.82 15.54
C ALA A 71 43.22 29.75 15.66
N ALA A 72 43.02 31.07 15.52
CA ALA A 72 44.09 32.05 15.68
C ALA A 72 44.68 32.10 17.10
N LEU A 73 43.87 31.85 18.14
CA LEU A 73 44.37 31.76 19.52
C LEU A 73 45.20 30.49 19.73
N HIS A 74 44.75 29.35 19.19
CA HIS A 74 45.47 28.08 19.29
C HIS A 74 46.81 28.13 18.55
N ASP A 75 46.86 28.69 17.34
CA ASP A 75 48.09 28.84 16.56
C ASP A 75 49.14 29.70 17.29
N ARG A 76 48.70 30.79 17.93
CA ARG A 76 49.55 31.64 18.77
C ARG A 76 50.05 30.92 20.02
N ASN A 77 49.26 30.01 20.58
CA ASN A 77 49.68 29.19 21.72
C ASN A 77 50.77 28.19 21.32
N ALA A 78 50.65 27.53 20.16
CA ALA A 78 51.66 26.59 19.66
C ALA A 78 53.07 27.20 19.54
N THR A 79 53.15 28.50 19.20
CA THR A 79 54.43 29.23 19.17
C THR A 79 54.97 29.50 20.58
N VAL A 80 54.09 29.89 21.52
CA VAL A 80 54.48 30.22 22.91
C VAL A 80 54.82 28.96 23.72
N GLU A 81 54.20 27.83 23.44
CA GLU A 81 54.49 26.55 24.10
C GLU A 81 55.97 26.15 23.96
N LYS A 82 56.58 26.38 22.79
CA LYS A 82 58.02 26.15 22.59
C LYS A 82 58.86 27.03 23.51
N THR A 83 58.52 28.31 23.62
CA THR A 83 59.24 29.25 24.50
C THR A 83 59.04 28.91 25.98
N LEU A 84 57.85 28.45 26.35
CA LEU A 84 57.55 27.98 27.69
C LEU A 84 58.34 26.70 28.01
N ALA A 85 58.46 25.76 27.08
CA ALA A 85 59.27 24.56 27.25
C ALA A 85 60.75 24.89 27.45
N THR A 86 61.30 25.85 26.69
CA THR A 86 62.67 26.35 26.92
C THR A 86 62.82 27.02 28.28
N ALA A 87 61.86 27.86 28.70
CA ALA A 87 61.89 28.51 30.01
C ALA A 87 61.83 27.50 31.17
N GLN A 88 60.99 26.47 31.03
CA GLN A 88 60.90 25.34 31.97
C GLN A 88 62.22 24.58 32.04
N GLN A 89 62.82 24.25 30.90
CA GLN A 89 64.10 23.55 30.86
C GLN A 89 65.21 24.36 31.54
N ASN A 90 65.32 25.66 31.23
CA ASN A 90 66.30 26.55 31.86
C ASN A 90 66.11 26.63 33.38
N TYR A 91 64.86 26.69 33.86
CA TYR A 91 64.56 26.65 35.29
C TYR A 91 64.98 25.31 35.92
N GLN A 92 64.69 24.18 35.28
CA GLN A 92 65.09 22.86 35.77
C GLN A 92 66.61 22.69 35.81
N ASP A 93 67.31 23.13 34.76
CA ASP A 93 68.77 23.05 34.66
C ASP A 93 69.44 23.92 35.75
N GLU A 94 68.98 25.15 35.95
CA GLU A 94 69.49 26.04 37.01
C GLU A 94 69.15 25.49 38.40
N LYS A 95 67.96 24.89 38.59
CA LYS A 95 67.58 24.23 39.83
C LYS A 95 68.50 23.04 40.14
N GLN A 96 68.77 22.18 39.16
CA GLN A 96 69.67 21.04 39.32
C GLN A 96 71.10 21.49 39.63
N SER A 97 71.58 22.52 38.92
CA SER A 97 72.88 23.16 39.18
C SER A 97 72.96 23.70 40.61
N PHE A 98 71.92 24.41 41.07
CA PHE A 98 71.82 24.94 42.43
C PHE A 98 71.77 23.83 43.49
N ASP A 99 70.95 22.80 43.28
CA ASP A 99 70.80 21.66 44.19
C ASP A 99 72.11 20.87 44.31
N ASN A 100 72.80 20.61 43.19
CA ASN A 100 74.11 19.94 43.18
C ASN A 100 75.16 20.78 43.91
N TRP A 101 75.20 22.09 43.65
CA TRP A 101 76.12 23.00 44.32
C TRP A 101 75.88 23.07 45.84
N ILE A 102 74.62 23.18 46.28
CA ILE A 102 74.26 23.16 47.71
C ILE A 102 74.67 21.84 48.37
N LYS A 103 74.48 20.69 47.69
CA LYS A 103 74.90 19.37 48.20
C LYS A 103 76.41 19.29 48.41
N THR A 104 77.21 19.70 47.41
CA THR A 104 78.68 19.75 47.52
C THR A 104 79.14 20.74 48.60
N ARG A 105 78.44 21.86 48.75
CA ARG A 105 78.77 22.85 49.78
C ARG A 105 78.44 22.35 51.19
N LYS A 106 77.32 21.66 51.37
CA LYS A 106 76.91 21.08 52.67
C LYS A 106 77.95 20.07 53.19
N THR A 107 78.70 19.42 52.30
CA THR A 107 79.74 18.43 52.67
C THR A 107 81.13 19.04 52.85
N LEU A 108 81.46 20.18 52.24
CA LEU A 108 82.84 20.71 52.17
C LEU A 108 83.00 22.20 52.59
N GLY A 109 81.94 22.93 52.92
CA GLY A 109 81.96 24.40 53.02
C GLY A 109 81.98 25.01 54.44
N THR A 110 82.58 26.20 54.57
CA THR A 110 82.60 27.05 55.78
C THR A 110 81.41 28.06 55.79
N PRO A 111 80.81 28.41 56.95
CA PRO A 111 79.59 29.25 57.02
C PRO A 111 79.69 30.70 56.53
N SER A 112 80.86 31.25 56.19
CA SER A 112 81.03 32.70 55.96
C SER A 112 80.64 33.23 54.58
N LYS A 113 80.10 32.42 53.67
CA LYS A 113 79.80 32.79 52.26
C LYS A 113 78.30 32.79 51.92
N ASP A 114 77.44 33.35 52.77
CA ASP A 114 75.98 33.34 52.56
C ASP A 114 75.53 34.16 51.34
N GLN A 115 76.31 35.16 50.94
CA GLN A 115 75.98 36.01 49.79
C GLN A 115 75.86 35.24 48.46
N GLU A 116 76.72 34.23 48.23
CA GLU A 116 76.68 33.44 46.99
C GLU A 116 75.43 32.55 46.88
N VAL A 117 74.91 32.09 48.03
CA VAL A 117 73.65 31.33 48.09
C VAL A 117 72.49 32.24 47.70
N VAL A 118 72.47 33.47 48.24
CA VAL A 118 71.45 34.47 47.94
C VAL A 118 71.50 34.87 46.47
N ASP A 119 72.68 35.08 45.88
CA ASP A 119 72.83 35.46 44.48
C ASP A 119 72.37 34.35 43.52
N ARG A 120 72.68 33.09 43.83
CA ARG A 120 72.19 31.92 43.05
C ARG A 120 70.69 31.72 43.20
N ALA A 121 70.15 31.89 44.42
CA ALA A 121 68.71 31.84 44.66
C ALA A 121 67.97 32.92 43.86
N ARG A 122 68.50 34.16 43.83
CA ARG A 122 67.95 35.25 43.00
C ARG A 122 67.95 34.93 41.51
N ARG A 123 68.99 34.25 41.00
CA ARG A 123 69.03 33.81 39.60
C ARG A 123 67.94 32.77 39.30
N LEU A 124 67.78 31.78 40.19
CA LEU A 124 66.73 30.77 40.07
C LEU A 124 65.33 31.39 40.12
N ASP A 125 65.10 32.34 41.02
CA ASP A 125 63.86 33.11 41.10
C ASP A 125 63.59 33.90 39.82
N GLY A 126 64.63 34.44 39.18
CA GLY A 126 64.53 35.12 37.88
C GLY A 126 63.99 34.19 36.79
N TYR A 127 64.53 32.97 36.66
CA TYR A 127 64.02 31.97 35.71
C TYR A 127 62.59 31.54 36.03
N TYR A 128 62.26 31.36 37.31
CA TYR A 128 60.92 31.00 37.75
C TYR A 128 59.88 32.08 37.41
N GLN A 129 60.22 33.38 37.58
CA GLN A 129 59.33 34.48 37.21
C GLN A 129 59.04 34.52 35.70
N VAL A 130 60.06 34.25 34.87
CA VAL A 130 59.89 34.17 33.41
C VAL A 130 58.96 33.01 33.03
N GLU A 131 59.15 31.82 33.60
CA GLU A 131 58.26 30.68 33.40
C GLU A 131 56.82 31.03 33.79
N ARG A 132 56.63 31.64 34.97
CA ARG A 132 55.31 32.03 35.48
C ARG A 132 54.61 33.04 34.57
N ALA A 133 55.36 34.01 34.04
CA ALA A 133 54.84 35.00 33.10
C ALA A 133 54.37 34.37 31.78
N TRP A 134 55.11 33.40 31.25
CA TRP A 134 54.69 32.65 30.05
C TRP A 134 53.47 31.76 30.32
N ARG A 135 53.43 31.05 31.46
CA ARG A 135 52.24 30.28 31.87
C ARG A 135 50.99 31.15 31.99
N ALA A 136 51.12 32.33 32.60
CA ALA A 136 50.00 33.26 32.73
C ALA A 136 49.47 33.74 31.37
N GLN A 137 50.36 33.97 30.39
CA GLN A 137 49.97 34.34 29.03
C GLN A 137 49.24 33.23 28.29
N VAL A 138 49.68 31.97 28.42
CA VAL A 138 49.00 30.81 27.82
C VAL A 138 47.62 30.64 28.45
N ALA A 139 47.52 30.65 29.79
CA ALA A 139 46.27 30.50 30.51
C ALA A 139 45.24 31.58 30.10
N ALA A 140 45.64 32.85 30.03
CA ALA A 140 44.74 33.93 29.61
C ALA A 140 44.19 33.75 28.17
N ARG A 141 44.98 33.15 27.28
CA ARG A 141 44.55 32.85 25.90
C ARG A 141 43.64 31.63 25.84
N GLU A 142 43.91 30.60 26.64
CA GLU A 142 43.03 29.44 26.80
C GLU A 142 41.67 29.85 27.36
N ASP A 143 41.63 30.72 28.37
CA ASP A 143 40.39 31.30 28.91
C ASP A 143 39.61 32.07 27.82
N SER A 144 40.33 32.82 26.99
CA SER A 144 39.74 33.56 25.86
C SER A 144 39.18 32.60 24.78
N ALA A 145 39.88 31.50 24.49
CA ALA A 145 39.41 30.47 23.57
C ALA A 145 38.17 29.77 24.13
N ALA A 146 38.18 29.39 25.42
CA ALA A 146 37.04 28.78 26.10
C ALA A 146 35.81 29.70 26.11
N ALA A 147 36.00 31.01 26.31
CA ALA A 147 34.93 32.00 26.20
C ALA A 147 34.32 32.05 24.79
N LYS A 148 35.15 32.02 23.74
CA LYS A 148 34.68 31.95 22.34
C LYS A 148 33.96 30.63 22.04
N THR A 149 34.43 29.50 22.55
CA THR A 149 33.76 28.21 22.41
C THR A 149 32.36 28.24 23.05
N LYS A 150 32.20 28.87 24.22
CA LYS A 150 30.87 29.08 24.82
C LYS A 150 29.96 29.95 23.93
N LEU A 151 30.51 30.94 23.23
CA LEU A 151 29.75 31.75 22.28
C LEU A 151 29.37 30.94 21.03
N LEU A 152 30.24 30.04 20.57
CA LEU A 152 29.97 29.14 19.45
C LEU A 152 28.79 28.20 19.78
N GLN A 153 28.82 27.56 20.94
CA GLN A 153 27.73 26.70 21.43
C GLN A 153 26.39 27.47 21.52
N LYS A 154 26.42 28.73 21.98
CA LYS A 154 25.23 29.59 21.98
C LYS A 154 24.75 29.90 20.57
N ASN A 155 25.66 30.13 19.63
CA ASN A 155 25.33 30.38 18.22
C ASN A 155 24.69 29.16 17.56
N GLU A 156 25.20 27.96 17.84
CA GLU A 156 24.62 26.70 17.39
C GLU A 156 23.21 26.47 17.96
N ALA A 157 23.00 26.76 19.25
CA ALA A 157 21.66 26.69 19.84
C ALA A 157 20.66 27.66 19.19
N LEU A 158 21.12 28.85 18.79
CA LEU A 158 20.30 29.82 18.05
C LEU A 158 20.01 29.35 16.61
N ALA A 159 20.98 28.73 15.94
CA ALA A 159 20.81 28.15 14.61
C ALA A 159 19.79 27.00 14.64
N GLU A 160 19.87 26.13 15.64
CA GLU A 160 18.89 25.05 15.83
C GLU A 160 17.49 25.61 16.12
N GLN A 161 17.39 26.69 16.91
CA GLN A 161 16.11 27.36 17.14
C GLN A 161 15.51 27.95 15.85
N GLU A 162 16.32 28.59 15.01
CA GLU A 162 15.86 29.10 13.70
C GLU A 162 15.46 27.97 12.74
N ASN A 163 16.17 26.84 12.77
CA ASN A 163 15.81 25.66 12.01
C ASN A 163 14.44 25.11 12.44
N GLN A 164 14.19 25.00 13.75
CA GLN A 164 12.89 24.58 14.28
C GLN A 164 11.75 25.54 13.90
N ARG A 165 12.01 26.85 13.90
CA ARG A 165 11.03 27.86 13.44
C ARG A 165 10.73 27.72 11.95
N THR A 166 11.77 27.50 11.15
CA THR A 166 11.66 27.26 9.70
C THR A 166 10.81 26.01 9.44
N GLN A 167 11.10 24.92 10.14
CA GLN A 167 10.35 23.67 10.05
C GLN A 167 8.87 23.87 10.42
N ALA A 168 8.57 24.59 11.50
CA ALA A 168 7.20 24.86 11.91
C ALA A 168 6.42 25.72 10.88
N ARG A 169 7.08 26.69 10.26
CA ARG A 169 6.51 27.49 9.16
C ARG A 169 6.24 26.63 7.93
N TYR A 170 7.20 25.80 7.55
CA TYR A 170 7.08 24.85 6.45
C TYR A 170 5.91 23.88 6.68
N GLU A 171 5.80 23.25 7.85
CA GLU A 171 4.71 22.32 8.16
C GLU A 171 3.33 22.97 8.06
N THR A 172 3.22 24.23 8.51
CA THR A 172 1.96 24.98 8.43
C THR A 172 1.60 25.30 6.98
N ALA A 173 2.57 25.72 6.17
CA ALA A 173 2.37 25.99 4.75
C ALA A 173 2.07 24.72 3.94
N ALA A 174 2.78 23.62 4.23
CA ALA A 174 2.59 22.32 3.62
C ALA A 174 1.17 21.78 3.87
N LYS A 175 0.69 21.82 5.11
CA LYS A 175 -0.70 21.43 5.44
C LYS A 175 -1.73 22.27 4.67
N GLY A 176 -1.50 23.58 4.56
CA GLY A 176 -2.37 24.47 3.78
C GLY A 176 -2.36 24.14 2.29
N HIS A 177 -1.20 23.81 1.74
CA HIS A 177 -1.04 23.41 0.35
C HIS A 177 -1.70 22.05 0.06
N GLU A 178 -1.47 21.05 0.91
CA GLU A 178 -2.13 19.73 0.84
C GLU A 178 -3.65 19.87 0.88
N LEU A 179 -4.18 20.70 1.78
CA LEU A 179 -5.62 20.96 1.88
C LEU A 179 -6.18 21.61 0.61
N LYS A 180 -5.45 22.57 0.00
CA LYS A 180 -5.85 23.20 -1.26
C LYS A 180 -5.91 22.17 -2.39
N VAL A 181 -4.86 21.35 -2.55
CA VAL A 181 -4.82 20.29 -3.56
C VAL A 181 -5.96 19.30 -3.36
N PHE A 182 -6.21 18.91 -2.11
CA PHE A 182 -7.34 18.06 -1.75
C PHE A 182 -8.69 18.70 -2.11
N LEU A 183 -8.93 19.96 -1.76
CA LEU A 183 -10.18 20.65 -2.04
C LEU A 183 -10.46 20.77 -3.54
N ILE A 184 -9.43 21.07 -4.35
CA ILE A 184 -9.58 21.13 -5.81
C ILE A 184 -9.93 19.74 -6.37
N ARG A 185 -9.25 18.69 -5.90
CA ARG A 185 -9.58 17.30 -6.29
C ARG A 185 -10.98 16.91 -5.85
N LEU A 186 -11.40 17.29 -4.65
CA LEU A 186 -12.74 17.03 -4.12
C LEU A 186 -13.81 17.73 -4.95
N LEU A 187 -13.56 18.97 -5.37
CA LEU A 187 -14.47 19.74 -6.23
C LEU A 187 -14.72 19.02 -7.57
N PHE A 188 -13.73 18.30 -8.09
CA PHE A 188 -13.84 17.57 -9.35
C PHE A 188 -14.38 16.14 -9.17
N VAL A 189 -13.81 15.38 -8.23
CA VAL A 189 -14.16 13.96 -7.99
C VAL A 189 -15.49 13.83 -7.24
N GLY A 190 -15.84 14.77 -6.37
CA GLY A 190 -17.08 14.77 -5.60
C GLY A 190 -18.34 14.67 -6.48
N PRO A 191 -18.53 15.60 -7.44
CA PRO A 191 -19.66 15.54 -8.38
C PRO A 191 -19.67 14.25 -9.20
N ILE A 192 -18.51 13.79 -9.67
CA ILE A 192 -18.37 12.53 -10.42
C ILE A 192 -18.84 11.34 -9.57
N LEU A 193 -18.43 11.28 -8.31
CA LEU A 193 -18.83 10.24 -7.37
C LEU A 193 -20.34 10.28 -7.08
N THR A 194 -20.90 11.47 -6.85
CA THR A 194 -22.34 11.63 -6.64
C THR A 194 -23.14 11.15 -7.86
N LEU A 195 -22.73 11.54 -9.07
CA LEU A 195 -23.36 11.07 -10.31
C LEU A 195 -23.21 9.55 -10.48
N GLY A 196 -22.06 8.98 -10.14
CA GLY A 196 -21.82 7.53 -10.20
C GLY A 196 -22.76 6.75 -9.28
N ILE A 197 -22.91 7.19 -8.03
CA ILE A 197 -23.85 6.60 -7.07
C ILE A 197 -25.29 6.75 -7.58
N PHE A 198 -25.65 7.93 -8.09
CA PHE A 198 -26.97 8.19 -8.65
C PHE A 198 -27.30 7.26 -9.82
N PHE A 199 -26.38 7.11 -10.77
CA PHE A 199 -26.54 6.22 -11.93
C PHE A 199 -26.68 4.75 -11.52
N PHE A 200 -25.91 4.30 -10.52
CA PHE A 200 -25.97 2.93 -10.01
C PHE A 200 -27.31 2.57 -9.35
N LEU A 201 -27.93 3.53 -8.68
CA LEU A 201 -29.22 3.36 -8.01
C LEU A 201 -30.39 3.48 -8.99
N ARG A 202 -30.39 4.51 -9.85
CA ARG A 202 -31.55 4.86 -10.67
C ARG A 202 -31.64 4.12 -12.00
N PHE A 203 -30.51 3.89 -12.67
CA PHE A 203 -30.46 3.39 -14.06
C PHE A 203 -30.13 1.89 -14.15
N ARG A 204 -30.32 1.15 -13.06
CA ARG A 204 -29.87 -0.25 -12.95
C ARG A 204 -30.59 -1.24 -13.89
N LYS A 205 -31.75 -0.86 -14.41
CA LYS A 205 -32.62 -1.69 -15.26
C LYS A 205 -32.78 -1.12 -16.68
N ASP A 206 -32.07 -0.04 -17.00
CA ASP A 206 -32.18 0.60 -18.30
C ASP A 206 -31.42 -0.14 -19.40
N LYS A 207 -31.84 0.05 -20.65
CA LYS A 207 -31.19 -0.54 -21.83
C LYS A 207 -29.70 -0.18 -21.94
N PHE A 208 -29.32 1.01 -21.46
CA PHE A 208 -27.95 1.52 -21.47
C PHE A 208 -27.19 1.28 -20.15
N TRP A 209 -27.68 0.36 -19.31
CA TRP A 209 -27.02 0.01 -18.05
C TRP A 209 -25.49 -0.21 -18.12
N PRO A 210 -24.92 -0.80 -19.18
CA PRO A 210 -23.46 -1.00 -19.27
C PRO A 210 -22.67 0.32 -19.22
N LEU A 211 -23.17 1.38 -19.86
CA LEU A 211 -22.50 2.69 -19.85
C LEU A 211 -22.52 3.31 -18.44
N TYR A 212 -23.66 3.27 -17.77
CA TYR A 212 -23.82 3.74 -16.39
C TYR A 212 -22.98 2.92 -15.40
N PHE A 213 -22.87 1.62 -15.61
CA PHE A 213 -22.01 0.75 -14.82
C PHE A 213 -20.53 1.08 -15.01
N GLY A 214 -20.09 1.31 -16.26
CA GLY A 214 -18.74 1.79 -16.58
C GLY A 214 -18.42 3.13 -15.90
N PHE A 215 -19.34 4.09 -15.95
CA PHE A 215 -19.19 5.37 -15.24
C PHE A 215 -19.14 5.20 -13.71
N THR A 216 -19.96 4.30 -13.16
CA THR A 216 -19.94 4.00 -11.72
C THR A 216 -18.58 3.44 -11.31
N LEU A 217 -18.03 2.49 -12.06
CA LEU A 217 -16.68 1.94 -11.82
C LEU A 217 -15.60 3.03 -11.88
N PHE A 218 -15.67 3.89 -12.91
CA PHE A 218 -14.78 5.04 -13.02
C PHE A 218 -14.88 5.97 -11.80
N SER A 219 -16.10 6.29 -11.35
CA SER A 219 -16.32 7.18 -10.21
C SER A 219 -15.73 6.62 -8.91
N LEU A 220 -15.87 5.30 -8.68
CA LEU A 220 -15.26 4.62 -7.55
C LEU A 220 -13.73 4.62 -7.67
N PHE A 221 -13.20 4.37 -8.86
CA PHE A 221 -11.75 4.45 -9.10
C PHE A 221 -11.21 5.86 -8.85
N ALA A 222 -11.85 6.90 -9.39
CA ALA A 222 -11.48 8.29 -9.19
C ALA A 222 -11.52 8.68 -7.70
N PHE A 223 -12.47 8.16 -6.94
CA PHE A 223 -12.50 8.31 -5.49
C PHE A 223 -11.29 7.63 -4.81
N PHE A 224 -11.11 6.32 -5.01
CA PHE A 224 -10.10 5.55 -4.27
C PHE A 224 -8.65 5.83 -4.69
N VAL A 225 -8.42 6.19 -5.95
CA VAL A 225 -7.07 6.39 -6.51
C VAL A 225 -6.80 7.87 -6.76
N GLY A 226 -7.80 8.64 -7.18
CA GLY A 226 -7.65 10.07 -7.49
C GLY A 226 -7.78 10.99 -6.27
N LEU A 227 -8.68 10.69 -5.33
CA LEU A 227 -8.99 11.55 -4.18
C LEU A 227 -8.35 11.04 -2.87
N VAL A 228 -8.60 9.78 -2.53
CA VAL A 228 -8.23 9.20 -1.22
C VAL A 228 -6.73 9.28 -0.89
N PRO A 229 -5.78 9.05 -1.82
CA PRO A 229 -4.34 9.16 -1.51
C PRO A 229 -3.90 10.57 -1.14
N TYR A 230 -4.69 11.60 -1.48
CA TYR A 230 -4.38 13.01 -1.28
C TYR A 230 -5.14 13.61 -0.09
N LEU A 231 -5.80 12.75 0.71
CA LEU A 231 -6.55 13.18 1.88
C LEU A 231 -5.57 13.39 3.05
N PRO A 232 -5.48 14.61 3.62
CA PRO A 232 -4.49 14.93 4.65
C PRO A 232 -4.69 14.04 5.89
N SER A 233 -3.60 13.40 6.33
CA SER A 233 -3.46 12.47 7.48
C SER A 233 -4.40 11.25 7.58
N TYR A 234 -5.49 11.14 6.80
CA TYR A 234 -6.52 10.10 6.98
C TYR A 234 -6.83 9.26 5.74
N GLY A 235 -6.17 9.49 4.60
CA GLY A 235 -6.45 8.78 3.34
C GLY A 235 -6.39 7.25 3.47
N GLY A 236 -5.38 6.72 4.16
CA GLY A 236 -5.23 5.29 4.39
C GLY A 236 -6.41 4.67 5.14
N TYR A 237 -6.82 5.30 6.25
CA TYR A 237 -7.94 4.80 7.07
C TYR A 237 -9.23 4.74 6.27
N VAL A 238 -9.58 5.83 5.56
CA VAL A 238 -10.79 5.87 4.71
C VAL A 238 -10.75 4.78 3.64
N ARG A 239 -9.60 4.59 2.98
CA ARG A 239 -9.42 3.55 1.96
C ARG A 239 -9.75 2.16 2.51
N TYR A 240 -9.17 1.81 3.66
CA TYR A 240 -9.32 0.48 4.23
C TYR A 240 -10.70 0.28 4.85
N THR A 241 -11.27 1.28 5.55
CA THR A 241 -12.62 1.15 6.14
C THR A 241 -13.69 0.94 5.07
N VAL A 242 -13.66 1.72 3.98
CA VAL A 242 -14.63 1.55 2.88
C VAL A 242 -14.38 0.23 2.16
N GLY A 243 -13.12 -0.15 1.94
CA GLY A 243 -12.76 -1.45 1.35
C GLY A 243 -13.28 -2.64 2.18
N ILE A 244 -13.11 -2.59 3.51
CA ILE A 244 -13.63 -3.61 4.43
C ILE A 244 -15.15 -3.66 4.38
N ALA A 245 -15.83 -2.51 4.43
CA ALA A 245 -17.29 -2.45 4.37
C ALA A 245 -17.85 -3.03 3.06
N LEU A 246 -17.24 -2.69 1.91
CA LEU A 246 -17.63 -3.21 0.60
C LEU A 246 -17.40 -4.72 0.50
N SER A 247 -16.24 -5.21 0.91
CA SER A 247 -15.92 -6.64 0.90
C SER A 247 -16.84 -7.44 1.82
N GLY A 248 -17.12 -6.93 3.03
CA GLY A 248 -18.07 -7.53 3.96
C GLY A 248 -19.49 -7.58 3.41
N GLY A 249 -19.97 -6.48 2.81
CA GLY A 249 -21.29 -6.40 2.20
C GLY A 249 -21.46 -7.32 0.98
N LEU A 250 -20.48 -7.33 0.07
CA LEU A 250 -20.46 -8.23 -1.09
C LEU A 250 -20.41 -9.70 -0.65
N GLY A 251 -19.55 -10.01 0.33
CA GLY A 251 -19.44 -11.35 0.91
C GLY A 251 -20.75 -11.83 1.53
N TYR A 252 -21.39 -11.00 2.36
CA TYR A 252 -22.70 -11.31 2.95
C TYR A 252 -23.76 -11.56 1.88
N TYR A 253 -23.86 -10.68 0.87
CA TYR A 253 -24.83 -10.83 -0.21
C TYR A 253 -24.59 -12.11 -1.04
N ALA A 254 -23.34 -12.41 -1.38
CA ALA A 254 -22.98 -13.62 -2.13
C ALA A 254 -23.31 -14.91 -1.35
N ILE A 255 -22.92 -14.97 -0.07
CA ILE A 255 -23.20 -16.12 0.80
C ILE A 255 -24.70 -16.32 0.95
N LYS A 256 -25.47 -15.24 1.18
CA LYS A 256 -26.93 -15.30 1.33
C LYS A 256 -27.59 -15.83 0.05
N ARG A 257 -27.21 -15.31 -1.11
CA ARG A 257 -27.76 -15.75 -2.41
C ARG A 257 -27.43 -17.20 -2.70
N LEU A 258 -26.19 -17.63 -2.41
CA LEU A 258 -25.77 -19.00 -2.61
C LEU A 258 -26.54 -19.96 -1.70
N ARG A 259 -26.75 -19.61 -0.43
CA ARG A 259 -27.55 -20.42 0.50
C ARG A 259 -29.00 -20.57 0.03
N ILE A 260 -29.67 -19.47 -0.31
CA ILE A 260 -31.05 -19.51 -0.84
C ILE A 260 -31.12 -20.43 -2.07
N TYR A 261 -30.15 -20.32 -2.99
CA TYR A 261 -30.10 -21.17 -4.16
C TYR A 261 -29.89 -22.66 -3.83
N LEU A 262 -29.03 -22.97 -2.87
CA LEU A 262 -28.80 -24.34 -2.40
C LEU A 262 -30.03 -24.91 -1.70
N ASP A 263 -30.70 -24.12 -0.87
CA ASP A 263 -31.91 -24.53 -0.15
C ASP A 263 -33.04 -24.87 -1.13
N MET A 264 -33.28 -24.00 -2.13
CA MET A 264 -34.24 -24.28 -3.21
C MET A 264 -33.90 -25.58 -3.97
N LYS A 265 -32.61 -25.83 -4.26
CA LYS A 265 -32.19 -27.06 -4.93
C LYS A 265 -32.35 -28.30 -4.06
N GLN A 266 -32.16 -28.19 -2.75
CA GLN A 266 -32.42 -29.30 -1.83
C GLN A 266 -33.91 -29.62 -1.71
N GLU A 267 -34.78 -28.61 -1.72
CA GLU A 267 -36.23 -28.80 -1.74
C GLU A 267 -36.70 -29.46 -3.03
N GLU A 268 -36.20 -29.02 -4.18
CA GLU A 268 -36.46 -29.66 -5.48
C GLU A 268 -36.10 -31.16 -5.44
N LEU A 269 -35.01 -31.57 -4.79
CA LEU A 269 -34.60 -32.98 -4.72
C LEU A 269 -35.54 -33.86 -3.87
N LYS A 270 -36.29 -33.29 -2.93
CA LYS A 270 -37.26 -34.01 -2.07
C LYS A 270 -38.59 -34.27 -2.77
N ALA A 271 -38.90 -33.55 -3.85
CA ALA A 271 -40.12 -33.74 -4.63
C ALA A 271 -40.10 -35.06 -5.43
N SER A 272 -41.29 -35.56 -5.77
CA SER A 272 -41.45 -36.82 -6.52
C SER A 272 -40.75 -36.76 -7.90
N SER A 273 -40.30 -37.91 -8.42
CA SER A 273 -39.63 -37.98 -9.74
C SER A 273 -40.51 -37.45 -10.88
N GLN A 274 -41.81 -37.69 -10.82
CA GLN A 274 -42.79 -37.26 -11.82
C GLN A 274 -42.98 -35.74 -11.85
N GLU A 275 -42.96 -35.08 -10.69
CA GLU A 275 -43.14 -33.63 -10.59
C GLU A 275 -41.87 -32.88 -10.99
N ARG A 276 -40.69 -33.46 -10.71
CA ARG A 276 -39.40 -32.93 -11.18
C ARG A 276 -39.25 -33.05 -12.70
N ALA A 277 -39.73 -34.14 -13.30
CA ALA A 277 -39.69 -34.32 -14.76
C ALA A 277 -40.44 -33.22 -15.52
N LYS A 278 -41.50 -32.64 -14.92
CA LYS A 278 -42.26 -31.52 -15.48
C LYS A 278 -41.50 -30.19 -15.47
N ASN A 279 -40.58 -30.02 -14.53
CA ASN A 279 -39.84 -28.77 -14.31
C ASN A 279 -38.46 -28.76 -14.98
N VAL A 280 -38.06 -29.83 -15.67
CA VAL A 280 -36.81 -29.86 -16.44
C VAL A 280 -36.93 -28.93 -17.65
N GLN A 281 -36.24 -27.80 -17.61
CA GLN A 281 -36.17 -26.89 -18.74
C GLN A 281 -35.46 -27.55 -19.93
N LEU A 282 -36.00 -27.38 -21.15
CA LEU A 282 -35.48 -27.98 -22.39
C LEU A 282 -33.98 -27.74 -22.59
N GLY A 283 -33.51 -26.52 -22.35
CA GLY A 283 -32.09 -26.21 -22.49
C GLY A 283 -31.19 -26.71 -21.35
N ALA A 284 -31.76 -27.25 -20.27
CA ALA A 284 -31.03 -28.01 -19.25
C ALA A 284 -30.98 -29.50 -19.61
N ALA A 285 -32.02 -30.03 -20.26
CA ALA A 285 -32.07 -31.40 -20.79
C ALA A 285 -31.06 -31.65 -21.92
N GLU A 286 -30.94 -30.72 -22.87
CA GLU A 286 -29.98 -30.82 -23.97
C GLU A 286 -28.53 -30.84 -23.46
N LYS A 287 -28.19 -29.89 -22.59
CA LYS A 287 -26.86 -29.83 -21.97
C LYS A 287 -26.57 -31.04 -21.08
N ALA A 288 -27.58 -31.53 -20.35
CA ALA A 288 -27.50 -32.74 -19.56
C ALA A 288 -27.15 -33.97 -20.40
N LEU A 289 -27.71 -34.07 -21.61
CA LEU A 289 -27.40 -35.15 -22.55
C LEU A 289 -25.97 -35.04 -23.09
N ASP A 290 -25.55 -33.84 -23.53
CA ASP A 290 -24.21 -33.59 -24.08
C ASP A 290 -23.09 -33.80 -23.05
N ASP A 291 -23.28 -33.30 -21.83
CA ASP A 291 -22.31 -33.37 -20.74
C ASP A 291 -22.52 -34.63 -19.85
N HIS A 292 -23.42 -35.54 -20.24
CA HIS A 292 -23.70 -36.82 -19.60
C HIS A 292 -24.16 -36.77 -18.12
N PHE A 293 -24.85 -35.71 -17.69
CA PHE A 293 -25.35 -35.60 -16.31
C PHE A 293 -26.89 -35.63 -16.24
N CYS A 294 -27.44 -36.10 -15.13
CA CYS A 294 -28.87 -36.06 -14.88
C CYS A 294 -29.37 -34.61 -14.72
N PRO A 295 -30.40 -34.17 -15.47
CA PRO A 295 -30.86 -32.77 -15.44
C PRO A 295 -31.50 -32.35 -14.10
N SER A 296 -31.80 -33.32 -13.22
CA SER A 296 -32.34 -33.06 -11.88
C SER A 296 -31.24 -32.99 -10.81
N CYS A 297 -30.44 -34.05 -10.63
CA CYS A 297 -29.45 -34.11 -9.55
C CYS A 297 -28.01 -33.76 -9.96
N GLY A 298 -27.74 -33.54 -11.25
CA GLY A 298 -26.42 -33.18 -11.78
C GLY A 298 -25.36 -34.29 -11.66
N LYS A 299 -25.77 -35.54 -11.37
CA LYS A 299 -24.87 -36.69 -11.32
C LYS A 299 -24.80 -37.39 -12.67
N ASP A 300 -23.62 -37.93 -13.00
CA ASP A 300 -23.38 -38.69 -14.22
C ASP A 300 -24.31 -39.91 -14.30
N PHE A 301 -24.88 -40.16 -15.49
CA PHE A 301 -25.74 -41.31 -15.77
C PHE A 301 -25.08 -42.41 -16.62
N ILE A 302 -23.82 -42.20 -17.04
CA ILE A 302 -23.00 -43.23 -17.67
C ILE A 302 -22.71 -44.33 -16.65
N LEU A 303 -22.92 -45.57 -17.05
CA LEU A 303 -22.58 -46.74 -16.26
C LEU A 303 -21.13 -47.15 -16.51
N LYS A 304 -20.45 -47.58 -15.46
CA LYS A 304 -19.15 -48.25 -15.63
C LYS A 304 -19.37 -49.69 -16.09
N LYS A 305 -18.41 -50.28 -16.81
CA LYS A 305 -18.55 -51.61 -17.42
C LYS A 305 -19.01 -52.72 -16.46
N TRP A 306 -18.63 -52.64 -15.18
CA TRP A 306 -19.01 -53.62 -14.15
C TRP A 306 -20.39 -53.38 -13.50
N GLU A 307 -21.04 -52.25 -13.80
CA GLU A 307 -22.36 -51.88 -13.26
C GLU A 307 -23.50 -52.23 -14.23
N VAL A 308 -23.16 -52.74 -15.42
CA VAL A 308 -24.12 -53.12 -16.46
C VAL A 308 -24.69 -54.50 -16.14
N PRO A 309 -26.03 -54.65 -16.00
CA PRO A 309 -26.62 -55.97 -15.81
C PRO A 309 -26.40 -56.83 -17.06
N VAL A 310 -25.98 -58.08 -16.86
CA VAL A 310 -25.59 -59.06 -17.92
C VAL A 310 -26.62 -59.22 -19.04
N LYS A 311 -27.90 -58.92 -18.75
CA LYS A 311 -29.02 -59.02 -19.69
C LYS A 311 -29.10 -57.87 -20.71
N ASN A 312 -28.45 -56.73 -20.44
CA ASN A 312 -28.56 -55.48 -21.22
C ASN A 312 -27.19 -54.97 -21.71
N SER A 313 -26.23 -55.87 -21.92
CA SER A 313 -24.89 -55.52 -22.43
C SER A 313 -24.99 -54.87 -23.82
N PRO A 314 -24.60 -53.60 -23.98
CA PRO A 314 -24.58 -52.96 -25.31
C PRO A 314 -23.55 -53.64 -26.23
N PRO A 315 -23.66 -53.48 -27.57
CA PRO A 315 -22.59 -53.87 -28.49
C PRO A 315 -21.27 -53.19 -28.11
N GLU A 316 -20.12 -53.78 -28.45
CA GLU A 316 -18.77 -53.37 -28.01
C GLU A 316 -18.43 -51.88 -28.19
N ASN A 317 -19.15 -51.18 -29.07
CA ASN A 317 -18.95 -49.79 -29.43
C ASN A 317 -20.00 -48.80 -28.85
N ALA A 318 -20.87 -49.24 -27.93
CA ALA A 318 -21.90 -48.39 -27.33
C ALA A 318 -21.65 -48.14 -25.84
N MET A 319 -21.80 -46.89 -25.42
CA MET A 319 -21.66 -46.48 -24.02
C MET A 319 -22.88 -46.94 -23.22
N PRO A 320 -22.71 -47.70 -22.13
CA PRO A 320 -23.85 -48.18 -21.34
C PRO A 320 -24.45 -47.02 -20.52
N VAL A 321 -25.73 -46.73 -20.75
CA VAL A 321 -26.50 -45.71 -20.03
C VAL A 321 -27.65 -46.36 -19.26
N ALA A 322 -27.96 -45.83 -18.08
CA ALA A 322 -29.13 -46.26 -17.31
C ALA A 322 -30.41 -45.57 -17.80
N ASP A 323 -31.52 -46.32 -17.85
CA ASP A 323 -32.84 -45.78 -18.24
C ASP A 323 -33.36 -44.76 -17.23
N PHE A 324 -32.99 -44.94 -15.96
CA PHE A 324 -33.32 -44.06 -14.85
C PHE A 324 -32.05 -43.60 -14.12
N CYS A 325 -32.09 -42.42 -13.52
CA CYS A 325 -31.00 -41.92 -12.70
C CYS A 325 -30.89 -42.73 -11.39
N ARG A 326 -29.74 -43.38 -11.15
CA ARG A 326 -29.49 -44.18 -9.94
C ARG A 326 -29.49 -43.38 -8.63
N TYR A 327 -29.24 -42.07 -8.71
CA TYR A 327 -29.18 -41.20 -7.53
C TYR A 327 -30.53 -40.58 -7.16
N CYS A 328 -31.39 -40.31 -8.16
CA CYS A 328 -32.64 -39.57 -7.92
C CYS A 328 -33.90 -40.23 -8.48
N GLY A 329 -33.79 -41.33 -9.23
CA GLY A 329 -34.93 -42.09 -9.77
C GLY A 329 -35.69 -41.40 -10.90
N LEU A 330 -35.08 -40.40 -11.56
CA LEU A 330 -35.67 -39.73 -12.72
C LEU A 330 -35.52 -40.58 -13.98
N ASP A 331 -36.58 -40.72 -14.77
CA ASP A 331 -36.53 -41.38 -16.07
C ASP A 331 -35.72 -40.54 -17.07
N LEU A 332 -34.60 -41.08 -17.53
CA LEU A 332 -33.67 -40.41 -18.45
C LEU A 332 -33.90 -40.86 -19.89
N PHE A 333 -34.10 -42.16 -20.12
CA PHE A 333 -34.27 -42.74 -21.45
C PHE A 333 -35.53 -43.61 -21.52
N ALA A 334 -36.28 -43.49 -22.61
CA ALA A 334 -37.43 -44.33 -22.90
C ALA A 334 -37.55 -44.58 -24.41
N ASP A 335 -38.18 -45.69 -24.77
CA ASP A 335 -38.43 -46.04 -26.16
C ASP A 335 -39.54 -45.17 -26.76
N CYS A 336 -39.30 -44.70 -27.98
CA CYS A 336 -40.28 -43.93 -28.72
C CYS A 336 -41.49 -44.81 -29.08
N TYR A 337 -42.69 -44.38 -28.68
CA TYR A 337 -43.94 -45.11 -28.98
C TYR A 337 -44.22 -45.31 -30.48
N ARG A 338 -43.64 -44.48 -31.36
CA ARG A 338 -43.88 -44.54 -32.82
C ARG A 338 -42.85 -45.38 -33.57
N CYS A 339 -41.58 -45.30 -33.20
CA CYS A 339 -40.48 -45.93 -33.95
C CYS A 339 -39.60 -46.88 -33.12
N GLY A 340 -39.88 -47.04 -31.82
CA GLY A 340 -39.12 -47.91 -30.91
C GLY A 340 -37.70 -47.43 -30.59
N HIS A 341 -37.27 -46.26 -31.08
CA HIS A 341 -35.92 -45.77 -30.81
C HIS A 341 -35.79 -45.22 -29.39
N LYS A 342 -34.73 -45.60 -28.68
CA LYS A 342 -34.43 -45.14 -27.33
C LYS A 342 -34.01 -43.67 -27.35
N ASN A 343 -34.78 -42.81 -26.69
CA ASN A 343 -34.55 -41.37 -26.68
C ASN A 343 -34.43 -40.82 -25.27
N PHE A 344 -33.74 -39.69 -25.14
CA PHE A 344 -33.74 -38.92 -23.91
C PHE A 344 -35.13 -38.31 -23.68
N VAL A 345 -35.76 -38.67 -22.56
CA VAL A 345 -37.18 -38.40 -22.28
C VAL A 345 -37.50 -36.91 -22.22
N HIS A 346 -36.52 -36.10 -21.82
CA HIS A 346 -36.70 -34.66 -21.62
C HIS A 346 -36.47 -33.82 -22.89
N LEU A 347 -36.15 -34.45 -24.02
CA LEU A 347 -36.13 -33.77 -25.33
C LEU A 347 -37.54 -33.70 -25.92
N PRO A 348 -37.88 -32.62 -26.65
CA PRO A 348 -39.23 -32.39 -27.14
C PRO A 348 -39.64 -33.35 -28.26
N PHE A 349 -38.68 -33.88 -29.02
CA PHE A 349 -38.90 -34.73 -30.18
C PHE A 349 -37.92 -35.91 -30.19
N CYS A 350 -38.37 -37.04 -30.74
CA CYS A 350 -37.54 -38.21 -31.01
C CYS A 350 -36.48 -37.91 -32.08
N ALA A 351 -35.22 -38.28 -31.81
CA ALA A 351 -34.10 -38.07 -32.73
C ALA A 351 -34.23 -38.85 -34.05
N ALA A 352 -34.97 -39.96 -34.06
CA ALA A 352 -35.12 -40.82 -35.23
C ALA A 352 -36.36 -40.50 -36.10
N CYS A 353 -37.50 -40.13 -35.50
CA CYS A 353 -38.76 -39.96 -36.24
C CYS A 353 -39.50 -38.63 -35.97
N GLY A 354 -38.96 -37.76 -35.12
CA GLY A 354 -39.56 -36.46 -34.79
C GLY A 354 -40.86 -36.53 -33.98
N ALA A 355 -41.31 -37.71 -33.52
CA ALA A 355 -42.51 -37.84 -32.71
C ALA A 355 -42.29 -37.35 -31.26
N ARG A 356 -43.33 -36.77 -30.62
CA ARG A 356 -43.27 -36.30 -29.23
C ARG A 356 -43.32 -37.46 -28.23
N PRO A 357 -42.40 -37.57 -27.25
CA PRO A 357 -42.44 -38.66 -26.27
C PRO A 357 -43.74 -38.70 -25.46
N LYS A 358 -44.18 -39.91 -25.08
CA LYS A 358 -45.47 -40.16 -24.39
C LYS A 358 -45.59 -39.45 -23.03
N LEU A 359 -44.46 -39.22 -22.35
CA LEU A 359 -44.39 -38.50 -21.07
C LEU A 359 -44.65 -36.99 -21.19
N VAL A 360 -44.43 -36.40 -22.37
CA VAL A 360 -44.80 -35.01 -22.67
C VAL A 360 -46.28 -34.93 -23.04
N ALA A 361 -46.78 -35.92 -23.80
CA ALA A 361 -48.17 -35.96 -24.26
C ALA A 361 -49.21 -36.15 -23.14
N ALA A 362 -48.87 -36.83 -22.03
CA ALA A 362 -49.79 -37.02 -20.90
C ALA A 362 -50.06 -35.73 -20.08
N ASN A 363 -49.25 -34.68 -20.27
CA ASN A 363 -49.38 -33.41 -19.56
C ASN A 363 -50.05 -32.31 -20.41
N GLU A 364 -50.45 -32.62 -21.64
CA GLU A 364 -51.24 -31.75 -22.51
C GLU A 364 -52.60 -32.41 -22.78
N THR A 365 -53.36 -32.78 -21.74
CA THR A 365 -54.81 -32.96 -21.93
C THR A 365 -55.42 -31.56 -22.08
N PRO A 366 -56.10 -31.25 -23.21
CA PRO A 366 -56.90 -30.05 -23.27
C PRO A 366 -58.06 -30.23 -22.30
N GLY A 367 -58.22 -29.27 -21.38
CA GLY A 367 -59.47 -29.12 -20.64
C GLY A 367 -60.60 -28.91 -21.64
N GLY A 368 -61.27 -29.99 -22.03
CA GLY A 368 -62.52 -29.97 -22.76
C GLY A 368 -63.61 -29.44 -21.84
N GLY A 369 -64.34 -28.45 -22.33
CA GLY A 369 -65.36 -27.72 -21.58
C GLY A 369 -66.56 -28.54 -21.15
N ALA A 370 -67.18 -28.04 -20.09
CA ALA A 370 -68.62 -27.89 -19.91
C ALA A 370 -68.84 -26.56 -19.20
#